data_AF-A0A3N9UM14-F1
#
_entry.id   AF-A0A3N9UM14-F1
#
_cell.length_a   1.000
_cell.length_b   1.000
_cell.length_c   1.000
_cell.angle_alpha   90.00
_cell.angle_beta   90.00
_cell.angle_gamma   90.00
#
_symmetry.space_group_name_H-M   'P 1'
#
loop_
_entity.id
_entity.type
_entity.pdbx_description
1 polymer ?
#
loop_
_entity_poly.entity_id
_entity_poly.type
_entity_poly.pdbx_seq_one_letter_code
_entity_poly.pdbx_strand_id
1 'polypeptide(L)'
;HPALAGLGLADEAITVRYISEWRDGGLTCLSAVLEVPTHRAETSGETGYTILPVEAGTGRLLPWPSPDQLPAEARERAERLYRMALEQDLTLLPQWDGLARHTLRAHAVFPDIRAIAWDWVITPTGPVLLEGNGGWGAAMPQLIGGGFLRDGDPK
;
A
#
# COMPACT_ATOMS: atom_id res chain seq x y z
N HIS A 1 0.88 9.65 -11.54
CA HIS A 1 0.58 11.05 -11.14
C HIS A 1 1.88 11.85 -11.05
N PRO A 2 1.94 13.15 -11.41
CA PRO A 2 3.19 13.92 -11.41
C PRO A 2 3.91 13.91 -10.06
N ALA A 3 3.16 14.02 -8.96
CA ALA A 3 3.70 13.95 -7.59
C ALA A 3 4.32 12.58 -7.20
N LEU A 4 4.08 11.51 -7.98
CA LEU A 4 4.64 10.17 -7.73
C LEU A 4 5.75 9.82 -8.73
N ALA A 5 5.81 10.51 -9.87
CA ALA A 5 6.63 10.11 -11.01
C ALA A 5 8.13 10.06 -10.69
N GLY A 6 8.61 10.84 -9.71
CA GLY A 6 10.01 10.87 -9.30
C GLY A 6 10.42 9.80 -8.28
N LEU A 7 9.53 8.88 -7.89
CA LEU A 7 9.82 7.90 -6.83
C LEU A 7 10.34 6.55 -7.32
N GLY A 8 9.97 6.14 -8.52
CA GLY A 8 10.24 4.79 -9.04
C GLY A 8 11.07 4.77 -10.31
N LEU A 9 11.23 3.58 -10.87
CA LEU A 9 11.78 3.37 -12.20
C LEU A 9 10.90 4.05 -13.24
N ALA A 10 11.54 4.65 -14.24
CA ALA A 10 10.83 5.18 -15.40
C ALA A 10 10.03 4.05 -16.08
N ASP A 11 8.84 4.39 -16.57
CA ASP A 11 7.92 3.53 -17.33
C ASP A 11 7.21 2.40 -16.55
N GLU A 12 7.36 2.32 -15.23
CA GLU A 12 6.64 1.37 -14.38
C GLU A 12 5.57 2.10 -13.52
N ALA A 13 4.40 1.47 -13.35
CA ALA A 13 3.33 2.05 -12.55
C ALA A 13 3.61 1.91 -11.05
N ILE A 14 3.45 3.01 -10.31
CA ILE A 14 3.38 2.98 -8.84
C ILE A 14 1.95 2.63 -8.44
N THR A 15 1.79 1.60 -7.62
CA THR A 15 0.49 1.15 -7.15
C THR A 15 0.25 1.53 -5.69
N VAL A 16 -1.00 1.79 -5.36
CA VAL A 16 -1.50 1.84 -3.99
C VAL A 16 -2.27 0.57 -3.76
N ARG A 17 -1.77 -0.28 -2.86
CA ARG A 17 -2.49 -1.46 -2.40
C ARG A 17 -3.29 -1.10 -1.16
N TYR A 18 -4.62 -1.14 -1.28
CA TYR A 18 -5.56 -0.92 -0.20
C TYR A 18 -6.27 -2.23 0.12
N ILE A 19 -6.03 -2.79 1.29
CA ILE A 19 -6.72 -4.00 1.75
C ILE A 19 -7.94 -3.56 2.55
N SER A 20 -9.12 -3.75 1.98
CA SER A 20 -10.38 -3.55 2.69
C SER A 20 -10.82 -4.85 3.36
N GLU A 21 -11.51 -4.72 4.48
CA GLU A 21 -12.16 -5.84 5.15
C GLU A 21 -13.58 -5.46 5.60
N TRP A 22 -14.47 -6.43 5.62
CA TRP A 22 -15.61 -6.34 6.52
C TRP A 22 -15.08 -6.45 7.96
N ARG A 23 -15.58 -5.66 8.90
CA ARG A 23 -15.33 -5.78 10.35
C ARG A 23 -16.53 -5.18 11.08
N ASP A 24 -17.06 -5.90 12.06
CA ASP A 24 -18.19 -5.45 12.90
C ASP A 24 -19.40 -4.90 12.10
N GLY A 25 -19.71 -5.53 10.97
CA GLY A 25 -20.82 -5.14 10.09
C GLY A 25 -20.55 -3.94 9.17
N GLY A 26 -19.34 -3.38 9.18
CA GLY A 26 -18.91 -2.30 8.30
C GLY A 26 -17.69 -2.66 7.45
N LEU A 27 -17.43 -1.87 6.41
CA LEU A 27 -16.22 -1.97 5.62
C LEU A 27 -15.16 -1.00 6.14
N THR A 28 -13.95 -1.49 6.37
CA THR A 28 -12.81 -0.71 6.89
C THR A 28 -11.55 -0.95 6.06
N CYS A 29 -10.52 -0.14 6.30
CA CYS A 29 -9.17 -0.42 5.82
C CYS A 29 -8.48 -1.35 6.82
N LEU A 30 -8.10 -2.55 6.39
CA LEU A 30 -7.22 -3.43 7.16
C LEU A 30 -5.77 -2.94 7.08
N SER A 31 -5.31 -2.58 5.87
CA SER A 31 -3.93 -2.16 5.62
C SER A 31 -3.86 -1.38 4.31
N ALA A 32 -2.96 -0.41 4.22
CA ALA A 32 -2.68 0.27 2.97
C ALA A 32 -1.19 0.55 2.82
N VAL A 33 -0.70 0.41 1.60
CA VAL A 33 0.70 0.65 1.25
C VAL A 33 0.82 1.29 -0.13
N LEU A 34 1.90 2.04 -0.32
CA LEU A 34 2.39 2.46 -1.63
C LEU A 34 3.48 1.47 -2.07
N GLU A 35 3.31 0.86 -3.23
CA GLU A 35 4.27 -0.07 -3.82
C GLU A 35 4.97 0.65 -4.98
N VAL A 36 6.26 0.91 -4.81
CA VAL A 36 7.06 1.67 -5.77
C VAL A 36 8.05 0.73 -6.45
N PRO A 37 8.05 0.63 -7.79
CA PRO A 37 9.06 -0.14 -8.52
C PRO A 37 10.40 0.60 -8.40
N THR A 38 11.38 0.03 -7.72
CA THR A 38 12.66 0.73 -7.42
C THR A 38 13.89 0.06 -8.01
N HIS A 39 13.79 -1.20 -8.43
CA HIS A 39 14.92 -1.95 -8.95
C HIS A 39 14.45 -3.08 -9.88
N ARG A 40 15.40 -3.68 -10.60
CA ARG A 40 15.18 -4.94 -11.32
C ARG A 40 16.03 -6.01 -10.65
N ALA A 41 15.44 -7.18 -10.39
CA ALA A 41 16.16 -8.31 -9.85
C ALA A 41 17.26 -8.74 -10.83
N GLU A 42 18.50 -8.84 -10.36
CA GLU A 42 19.66 -9.13 -11.23
C GLU A 42 19.55 -10.49 -11.93
N THR A 43 18.90 -11.45 -11.28
CA THR A 43 18.80 -12.85 -11.75
C THR A 43 17.61 -13.09 -12.67
N SER A 44 16.42 -12.60 -12.32
CA SER A 44 15.19 -12.82 -13.10
C SER A 44 14.85 -11.67 -14.04
N GLY A 45 15.42 -10.48 -13.85
CA GLY A 45 15.05 -9.25 -14.55
C GLY A 45 13.70 -8.67 -14.10
N GLU A 46 13.00 -9.32 -13.16
CA GLU A 46 11.69 -8.90 -12.67
C GLU A 46 11.77 -7.57 -11.91
N THR A 47 10.71 -6.78 -12.02
CA THR A 47 10.58 -5.50 -11.31
C THR A 47 10.43 -5.76 -9.81
N GLY A 48 11.37 -5.23 -9.03
CA GLY A 48 11.36 -5.28 -7.58
C GLY A 48 10.72 -4.03 -6.98
N TYR A 49 9.87 -4.22 -5.98
CA TYR A 49 9.10 -3.16 -5.34
C TYR A 49 9.67 -2.82 -3.97
N THR A 50 9.60 -1.54 -3.61
CA THR A 50 9.81 -1.04 -2.25
C THR A 50 8.51 -0.47 -1.74
N ILE A 51 8.20 -0.77 -0.48
CA ILE A 51 6.90 -0.54 0.11
C ILE A 51 6.99 0.57 1.16
N LEU A 52 6.12 1.57 1.05
CA LEU A 52 5.88 2.56 2.09
C LEU A 52 4.50 2.34 2.72
N PRO A 53 4.39 2.19 4.05
CA PRO A 53 3.10 2.15 4.72
C PRO A 53 2.32 3.44 4.53
N VAL A 54 1.00 3.31 4.45
CA VAL A 54 0.06 4.44 4.34
C VAL A 54 -0.88 4.41 5.55
N GLU A 55 -0.99 5.54 6.24
CA GLU A 55 -1.97 5.73 7.31
C GLU A 55 -3.39 5.76 6.73
N ALA A 56 -4.20 4.76 7.06
CA ALA A 56 -5.51 4.55 6.41
C ALA A 56 -6.47 5.75 6.53
N GLY A 57 -6.47 6.44 7.66
CA GLY A 57 -7.40 7.54 7.91
C GLY A 57 -7.09 8.83 7.14
N THR A 58 -5.85 9.00 6.69
CA THR A 58 -5.35 10.30 6.18
C THR A 58 -4.66 10.18 4.81
N GLY A 59 -4.19 8.99 4.43
CA GLY A 59 -3.36 8.79 3.25
C GLY A 59 -1.91 9.22 3.46
N ARG A 60 -1.50 9.46 4.71
CA ARG A 60 -0.13 9.89 5.03
C ARG A 60 0.86 8.76 4.80
N LEU A 61 1.94 9.07 4.08
CA LEU A 61 3.08 8.17 3.94
C LEU A 61 3.82 8.09 5.28
N LEU A 62 4.09 6.87 5.72
CA LEU A 62 4.79 6.59 6.96
C LEU A 62 6.15 5.97 6.66
N PRO A 63 7.16 6.18 7.53
CA PRO A 63 8.35 5.35 7.51
C PRO A 63 7.98 3.91 7.86
N TRP A 64 8.85 2.96 7.51
CA TRP A 64 8.66 1.58 7.91
C TRP A 64 8.66 1.43 9.46
N PRO A 65 7.66 0.78 10.07
CA PRO A 65 7.43 0.84 11.53
C PRO A 65 8.43 0.03 12.36
N SER A 66 9.03 -1.02 11.78
CA SER A 66 9.99 -1.89 12.48
C SER A 66 11.15 -2.21 11.54
N PRO A 67 12.06 -1.25 11.30
CA PRO A 67 13.09 -1.36 10.27
C PRO A 67 14.07 -2.51 10.51
N ASP A 68 14.26 -2.91 11.77
CA ASP A 68 15.13 -4.03 12.14
C ASP A 68 14.57 -5.41 11.77
N GLN A 69 13.30 -5.50 11.37
CA GLN A 69 12.69 -6.72 10.84
C GLN A 69 12.94 -6.90 9.33
N LEU A 70 13.49 -5.89 8.66
CA LEU A 70 13.84 -5.97 7.25
C LEU A 70 15.30 -6.39 7.06
N PRO A 71 15.61 -7.15 5.99
CA PRO A 71 16.98 -7.26 5.51
C PRO A 71 17.61 -5.88 5.29
N ALA A 72 18.90 -5.72 5.60
CA ALA A 72 19.58 -4.42 5.58
C ALA A 72 19.37 -3.63 4.26
N GLU A 73 19.46 -4.34 3.13
CA GLU A 73 19.28 -3.73 1.81
C GLU A 73 17.83 -3.25 1.58
N ALA A 74 16.83 -4.00 2.05
CA ALA A 74 15.42 -3.60 1.97
C ALA A 74 15.12 -2.41 2.88
N ARG A 75 15.73 -2.36 4.08
CA ARG A 75 15.65 -1.23 5.00
C ARG A 75 16.21 0.04 4.35
N GLU A 76 17.42 -0.03 3.79
CA GLU A 76 18.05 1.11 3.13
C GLU A 76 17.23 1.64 1.94
N ARG A 77 16.62 0.74 1.16
CA ARG A 77 15.71 1.13 0.06
C ARG A 77 14.47 1.84 0.58
N ALA A 78 13.82 1.31 1.61
CA ALA A 78 12.62 1.91 2.20
C ALA A 78 12.90 3.30 2.80
N GLU A 79 14.01 3.45 3.54
CA GLU A 79 14.44 4.73 4.10
C GLU A 79 14.77 5.76 3.02
N ARG A 80 15.46 5.34 1.96
CA ARG A 80 15.77 6.21 0.82
C ARG A 80 14.49 6.67 0.12
N LEU A 81 13.57 5.75 -0.16
CA LEU A 81 12.30 6.06 -0.81
C LEU A 81 11.45 7.02 0.04
N TYR A 82 11.39 6.79 1.36
CA TYR A 82 10.68 7.69 2.27
C TYR A 82 11.29 9.10 2.27
N ARG A 83 12.62 9.20 2.30
CA ARG A 83 13.32 10.49 2.20
C ARG A 83 13.03 11.21 0.89
N MET A 84 13.06 10.51 -0.24
CA MET A 84 12.72 11.06 -1.56
C MET A 84 11.29 11.59 -1.60
N ALA A 85 10.33 10.92 -0.95
CA ALA A 85 8.96 11.40 -0.84
C ALA A 85 8.90 12.73 -0.06
N LEU A 86 9.61 12.83 1.06
CA LEU A 86 9.68 14.08 1.85
C LEU A 86 10.34 15.23 1.08
N GLU A 87 11.42 14.96 0.33
CA GLU A 87 12.10 15.94 -0.52
C GLU A 87 11.20 16.46 -1.65
N GLN A 88 10.23 15.66 -2.08
CA GLN A 88 9.21 16.03 -3.08
C GLN A 88 7.93 16.61 -2.47
N ASP A 89 7.93 16.91 -1.16
CA ASP A 89 6.75 17.37 -0.40
C ASP A 89 5.55 16.39 -0.49
N LEU A 90 5.82 15.12 -0.75
CA LEU A 90 4.81 14.06 -0.80
C LEU A 90 4.67 13.42 0.58
N THR A 91 4.00 14.12 1.49
CA THR A 91 3.65 13.58 2.82
C THR A 91 2.30 12.87 2.82
N LEU A 92 1.40 13.25 1.91
CA LEU A 92 0.06 12.71 1.75
C LEU A 92 -0.11 12.18 0.32
N LEU A 93 -0.74 11.01 0.18
CA LEU A 93 -1.07 10.49 -1.15
C LEU A 93 -2.17 11.35 -1.80
N PRO A 94 -1.97 11.80 -3.05
CA PRO A 94 -2.99 12.55 -3.77
C PRO A 94 -4.28 11.73 -3.91
N GLN A 95 -5.43 12.41 -3.78
CA GLN A 95 -6.75 11.82 -4.01
C GLN A 95 -7.10 10.64 -3.07
N TRP A 96 -6.43 10.53 -1.92
CA TRP A 96 -6.61 9.44 -0.96
C TRP A 96 -8.08 9.19 -0.58
N ASP A 97 -8.81 10.22 -0.15
CA ASP A 97 -10.22 10.08 0.27
C ASP A 97 -11.11 9.52 -0.84
N GLY A 98 -10.84 9.93 -2.09
CA GLY A 98 -11.54 9.43 -3.26
C GLY A 98 -11.25 7.94 -3.49
N LEU A 99 -9.97 7.57 -3.44
CA LEU A 99 -9.51 6.18 -3.57
C LEU A 99 -10.11 5.30 -2.48
N ALA A 100 -9.96 5.67 -1.21
CA ALA A 100 -10.49 4.91 -0.07
C ALA A 100 -12.01 4.69 -0.19
N ARG A 101 -12.76 5.76 -0.47
CA ARG A 101 -14.21 5.68 -0.68
C ARG A 101 -14.57 4.76 -1.86
N HIS A 102 -13.83 4.82 -2.96
CA HIS A 102 -14.08 3.96 -4.13
C HIS A 102 -13.74 2.50 -3.83
N THR A 103 -12.68 2.23 -3.08
CA THR A 103 -12.35 0.89 -2.59
C THR A 103 -13.47 0.29 -1.76
N LEU A 104 -13.97 1.01 -0.76
CA LEU A 104 -15.05 0.48 0.09
C LEU A 104 -16.34 0.26 -0.72
N ARG A 105 -16.65 1.13 -1.69
CA ARG A 105 -17.78 0.90 -2.61
C ARG A 105 -17.59 -0.31 -3.51
N ALA A 106 -16.35 -0.55 -3.97
CA ALA A 106 -16.03 -1.73 -4.77
C ALA A 106 -16.16 -3.01 -3.93
N HIS A 107 -15.68 -3.02 -2.68
CA HIS A 107 -15.83 -4.19 -1.80
C HIS A 107 -17.28 -4.44 -1.38
N ALA A 108 -18.12 -3.42 -1.27
CA ALA A 108 -19.53 -3.59 -0.93
C ALA A 108 -20.31 -4.49 -1.92
N VAL A 109 -19.84 -4.66 -3.16
CA VAL A 109 -20.47 -5.57 -4.14
C VAL A 109 -20.06 -7.04 -3.96
N PHE A 110 -19.10 -7.32 -3.06
CA PHE A 110 -18.61 -8.65 -2.71
C PHE A 110 -18.81 -8.92 -1.20
N PRO A 111 -20.05 -8.97 -0.71
CA PRO A 111 -20.34 -9.12 0.73
C PRO A 111 -19.80 -10.44 1.32
N ASP A 112 -19.66 -11.47 0.49
CA ASP A 112 -19.23 -12.80 0.93
C ASP A 112 -17.69 -12.95 1.04
N ILE A 113 -16.94 -11.94 0.60
CA ILE A 113 -15.47 -11.97 0.67
C ILE A 113 -15.03 -11.10 1.84
N ARG A 114 -14.45 -11.69 2.88
CA ARG A 114 -14.07 -10.98 4.11
C ARG A 114 -13.08 -9.83 3.86
N ALA A 115 -12.04 -10.06 3.07
CA ALA A 115 -11.01 -9.06 2.79
C ALA A 115 -10.53 -9.16 1.34
N ILE A 116 -10.26 -8.00 0.72
CA ILE A 116 -9.79 -7.89 -0.66
C ILE A 116 -8.66 -6.85 -0.71
N ALA A 117 -7.54 -7.18 -1.35
CA ALA A 117 -6.49 -6.21 -1.65
C ALA A 117 -6.75 -5.58 -3.01
N TRP A 118 -6.99 -4.27 -3.03
CA TRP A 118 -7.29 -3.51 -4.22
C TRP A 118 -6.05 -2.74 -4.65
N ASP A 119 -5.63 -2.96 -5.90
CA ASP A 119 -4.47 -2.29 -6.45
C ASP A 119 -4.93 -1.15 -7.36
N TRP A 120 -4.45 0.05 -7.03
CA TRP A 120 -4.83 1.30 -7.66
C TRP A 120 -3.63 2.00 -8.27
N VAL A 121 -3.85 2.70 -9.38
CA VAL A 121 -2.88 3.66 -9.92
C VAL A 121 -3.46 5.06 -9.79
N ILE A 122 -2.72 5.97 -9.16
CA ILE A 122 -3.10 7.38 -9.09
C ILE A 122 -2.67 8.07 -10.39
N THR A 123 -3.64 8.60 -11.15
CA THR A 123 -3.42 9.35 -12.39
C THR A 123 -3.76 10.83 -12.21
N PRO A 124 -3.31 11.74 -13.10
CA PRO A 124 -3.68 13.15 -13.01
C PRO A 124 -5.20 13.40 -12.98
N THR A 125 -5.98 12.54 -13.62
CA THR A 125 -7.44 12.67 -13.72
C THR A 125 -8.22 11.94 -12.64
N GLY A 126 -7.54 11.15 -11.79
CA GLY A 126 -8.18 10.34 -10.75
C GLY A 126 -7.51 8.99 -10.52
N PRO A 127 -7.81 8.30 -9.42
CA PRO A 127 -7.37 6.94 -9.19
C PRO A 127 -8.08 5.97 -10.15
N VAL A 128 -7.33 5.04 -10.71
CA VAL A 128 -7.80 3.96 -11.58
C VAL A 128 -7.62 2.64 -10.85
N LEU A 129 -8.71 1.88 -10.72
CA LEU A 129 -8.66 0.54 -10.13
C LEU A 129 -8.10 -0.45 -11.17
N LEU A 130 -7.06 -1.18 -10.82
CA LEU A 130 -6.48 -2.22 -11.68
C LEU A 130 -7.15 -3.57 -11.43
N GLU A 131 -7.16 -4.02 -10.18
CA GLU A 131 -7.63 -5.34 -9.80
C GLU A 131 -8.00 -5.43 -8.30
N GLY A 132 -8.77 -6.47 -7.96
CA GLY A 132 -9.07 -6.87 -6.60
C GLY A 132 -8.60 -8.29 -6.35
N ASN A 133 -7.70 -8.47 -5.38
CA ASN A 133 -6.99 -9.70 -5.08
C ASN A 133 -7.52 -10.37 -3.81
N GLY A 134 -8.08 -11.58 -3.96
CA GLY A 134 -8.51 -12.41 -2.82
C GLY A 134 -7.35 -13.14 -2.10
N GLY A 135 -6.26 -13.42 -2.82
CA GLY A 135 -5.05 -14.07 -2.29
C GLY A 135 -3.92 -13.08 -2.03
N TRP A 136 -4.09 -12.18 -1.07
CA TRP A 136 -3.24 -10.98 -0.93
C TRP A 136 -1.98 -11.14 -0.08
N GLY A 137 -1.77 -12.30 0.53
CA GLY A 137 -0.58 -12.60 1.33
C GLY A 137 -0.52 -11.81 2.66
N ALA A 138 -0.66 -12.51 3.78
CA ALA A 138 -0.75 -11.86 5.10
C ALA A 138 0.58 -11.28 5.64
N ALA A 139 1.72 -11.68 5.09
CA ALA A 139 3.03 -11.35 5.65
C ALA A 139 3.28 -9.84 5.74
N MET A 140 3.00 -9.10 4.66
CA MET A 140 3.27 -7.66 4.60
C MET A 140 2.39 -6.85 5.57
N PRO A 141 1.06 -7.02 5.59
CA PRO A 141 0.21 -6.40 6.61
C PRO A 141 0.57 -6.80 8.04
N GLN A 142 1.04 -8.04 8.28
CA GLN A 142 1.50 -8.47 9.60
C GLN A 142 2.80 -7.77 10.02
N LEU A 143 3.77 -7.61 9.11
CA LEU A 143 5.01 -6.88 9.39
C LEU A 143 4.74 -5.40 9.70
N ILE A 144 3.77 -4.79 9.02
CA ILE A 144 3.41 -3.37 9.20
C ILE A 144 2.52 -3.16 10.44
N GLY A 145 1.46 -3.95 10.59
CA GLY A 145 0.47 -3.84 11.67
C GLY A 145 0.86 -4.56 12.97
N GLY A 146 1.93 -5.37 12.94
CA GLY A 146 2.45 -6.11 14.08
C GLY A 146 1.75 -7.45 14.39
N GLY A 147 1.23 -8.12 13.35
CA GLY A 147 0.68 -9.48 13.44
C GLY A 147 -0.83 -9.52 13.68
N PHE A 148 -1.51 -10.47 13.02
CA PHE A 148 -2.96 -10.69 13.14
C PHE A 148 -3.38 -11.58 14.33
N LEU A 149 -2.43 -12.01 15.15
CA LEU A 149 -2.67 -12.91 16.31
C LEU A 149 -2.46 -12.20 17.65
N ARG A 150 -2.52 -10.87 17.70
CA ARG A 150 -2.41 -10.15 18.98
C ARG A 150 -3.69 -10.33 19.79
N ASP A 151 -3.52 -10.67 21.07
CA ASP A 151 -4.62 -10.81 22.02
C ASP A 151 -5.46 -9.53 22.07
N GLY A 152 -6.73 -9.63 21.66
CA GLY A 152 -7.66 -8.49 21.57
C GLY A 152 -8.85 -8.71 20.64
N ASP A 153 -8.78 -9.66 19.70
CA ASP A 153 -9.95 -10.07 18.93
C ASP A 153 -10.90 -10.89 19.83
N PRO A 154 -12.16 -10.44 20.07
CA PRO A 154 -13.13 -11.27 20.76
C PRO A 154 -13.40 -12.52 19.91
N LYS A 155 -13.34 -13.68 20.58
CA LYS A 155 -13.80 -14.96 20.03
C LYS A 155 -15.28 -14.93 19.69
#